data_AF-A0A8S4FU95-F1
#
_entry.id   AF-A0A8S4FU95-F1
#
_cell.length_a   1.000
_cell.length_b   1.000
_cell.length_c   1.000
_cell.angle_alpha   90.00
_cell.angle_beta   90.00
_cell.angle_gamma   90.00
#
_symmetry.space_group_name_H-M   'P 1'
#
loop_
_entity.id
_entity.type
_entity.pdbx_description
1 polymer ?
#
loop_
_entity_poly.entity_id
_entity_poly.type
_entity_poly.pdbx_seq_one_letter_code
_entity_poly.pdbx_strand_id
1 'polypeptide(L)'
;MRFVSSHRSFLYEVVLRAQGRKAIMMKIARRFKMAAATGEYFANNEWQFAVSELKALHDSASGASDGSAFNVWPAAFSWDSYIGAYMMGIRRFILKDSAESLPAARTKLRRLYWVHKLIQAATGYYIFRLVSGRLR
;
A
#
# COMPACT_ATOMS: atom_id res chain seq x y z
N MET A 1 15.69 -6.98 3.92
CA MET A 1 14.90 -7.01 2.66
C MET A 1 15.45 -6.10 1.52
N ARG A 2 16.77 -5.99 1.29
CA ARG A 2 17.32 -5.01 0.31
C ARG A 2 17.76 -5.59 -1.05
N PHE A 3 17.87 -6.92 -1.22
CA PHE A 3 18.46 -7.51 -2.43
C PHE A 3 17.46 -8.09 -3.45
N VAL A 4 16.26 -8.49 -3.01
CA VAL A 4 15.33 -9.26 -3.85
C VAL A 4 14.40 -8.38 -4.70
N SER A 5 14.17 -7.11 -4.33
CA SER A 5 13.30 -6.22 -5.13
C SER A 5 14.00 -5.68 -6.39
N SER A 6 15.32 -5.45 -6.34
CA SER A 6 16.09 -4.86 -7.45
C SER A 6 16.23 -5.77 -8.67
N HIS A 7 16.40 -7.08 -8.47
CA HIS A 7 16.53 -8.03 -9.59
C HIS A 7 15.23 -8.16 -10.38
N ARG A 8 14.07 -8.20 -9.69
CA ARG A 8 12.76 -8.31 -10.35
C ARG A 8 12.38 -7.06 -11.11
N SER A 9 12.70 -5.87 -10.59
CA SER A 9 12.48 -4.61 -11.31
C SER A 9 13.39 -4.49 -12.52
N PHE A 10 14.65 -4.92 -12.45
CA PHE A 10 15.57 -4.88 -13.59
C PHE A 10 15.11 -5.78 -14.75
N LEU A 11 14.71 -7.03 -14.47
CA LEU A 11 14.18 -7.94 -15.49
C LEU A 11 12.95 -7.36 -16.20
N TYR A 12 12.06 -6.71 -15.45
CA TYR A 12 10.88 -6.06 -16.02
C TYR A 12 11.24 -4.87 -16.92
N GLU A 13 12.26 -4.08 -16.56
CA GLU A 13 12.77 -2.99 -17.39
C GLU A 13 13.40 -3.49 -18.70
N VAL A 14 14.14 -4.61 -18.66
CA VAL A 14 14.72 -5.22 -19.87
C VAL A 14 13.62 -5.66 -20.83
N VAL A 15 12.56 -6.29 -20.31
CA VAL A 15 11.39 -6.68 -21.12
C VAL A 15 10.65 -5.47 -21.68
N LEU A 16 10.45 -4.41 -20.88
CA LEU A 16 9.79 -3.19 -21.35
C LEU A 16 10.61 -2.46 -22.42
N ARG A 17 11.94 -2.38 -22.25
CA ARG A 17 12.84 -1.78 -23.24
C ARG A 17 12.86 -2.60 -24.53
N ALA A 18 12.86 -3.94 -24.44
CA ALA A 18 12.74 -4.82 -25.60
C ALA A 18 11.40 -4.64 -26.35
N GLN A 19 10.34 -4.22 -25.65
CA GLN A 19 9.04 -3.86 -26.22
C GLN A 19 8.93 -2.39 -26.66
N GLY A 20 10.03 -1.62 -26.65
CA GLY A 20 10.05 -0.20 -27.01
C GLY A 20 9.36 0.73 -26.00
N ARG A 21 9.04 0.23 -24.80
CA ARG A 21 8.34 0.98 -23.75
C ARG A 21 9.31 1.61 -22.76
N LYS A 22 8.96 2.79 -22.27
CA LYS A 22 9.80 3.56 -21.33
C LYS A 22 9.94 2.84 -19.99
N ALA A 23 11.17 2.82 -19.51
CA ALA A 23 11.53 2.21 -18.25
C ALA A 23 11.03 3.04 -17.04
N ILE A 24 9.91 2.63 -16.41
CA ILE A 24 9.21 3.39 -15.36
C ILE A 24 9.30 2.70 -13.99
N MET A 25 9.44 1.38 -13.94
CA MET A 25 9.32 0.60 -12.71
C MET A 25 10.44 0.93 -11.70
N MET A 26 11.66 1.16 -12.18
CA MET A 26 12.79 1.57 -11.33
C MET A 26 12.59 2.93 -10.69
N LYS A 27 11.95 3.87 -11.42
CA LYS A 27 11.63 5.19 -10.86
C LYS A 27 10.60 5.07 -9.74
N ILE A 28 9.57 4.24 -9.93
CA ILE A 28 8.55 3.97 -8.92
C ILE A 28 9.19 3.30 -7.70
N ALA A 29 9.96 2.24 -7.89
CA ALA A 29 10.63 1.53 -6.80
C ALA A 29 11.57 2.46 -6.00
N ARG A 30 12.31 3.35 -6.67
CA ARG A 30 13.17 4.33 -6.01
C ARG A 30 12.37 5.33 -5.17
N ARG A 31 11.25 5.85 -5.69
CA ARG A 31 10.37 6.77 -4.93
C ARG A 31 9.75 6.09 -3.71
N PHE A 32 9.28 4.86 -3.85
CA PHE A 32 8.78 4.07 -2.72
C PHE A 32 9.85 3.82 -1.66
N LYS A 33 11.07 3.46 -2.08
CA LYS A 33 12.20 3.27 -1.16
C LYS A 33 12.54 4.55 -0.40
N MET A 34 12.54 5.70 -1.08
CA MET A 34 12.78 6.99 -0.43
C MET A 34 11.65 7.35 0.56
N ALA A 35 10.39 7.19 0.16
CA ALA A 35 9.24 7.43 1.05
C ALA A 35 9.27 6.50 2.27
N ALA A 36 9.59 5.22 2.08
CA ALA A 36 9.73 4.27 3.18
C ALA A 36 10.89 4.63 4.12
N ALA A 37 12.04 5.08 3.58
CA ALA A 37 13.17 5.53 4.40
C ALA A 37 12.83 6.81 5.21
N THR A 38 12.07 7.74 4.63
CA THR A 38 11.58 8.92 5.36
C THR A 38 10.57 8.54 6.45
N GLY A 39 9.71 7.56 6.17
CA GLY A 39 8.75 7.03 7.15
C GLY A 39 9.35 6.13 8.23
N GLU A 40 10.58 5.64 8.04
CA GLU A 40 11.24 4.66 8.92
C GLU A 40 11.39 5.19 10.35
N TYR A 41 11.72 6.47 10.50
CA TYR A 41 11.77 7.12 11.81
C TYR A 41 10.40 7.18 12.48
N PHE A 42 9.34 7.51 11.74
CA PHE A 42 8.00 7.63 12.31
C PHE A 42 7.37 6.27 12.63
N ALA A 43 7.72 5.24 11.87
CA ALA A 43 7.17 3.90 12.02
C ALA A 43 7.87 3.06 13.12
N ASN A 44 9.17 3.27 13.35
CA ASN A 44 9.95 2.48 14.30
C ASN A 44 10.08 3.10 15.70
N ASN A 45 9.75 4.38 15.86
CA ASN A 45 9.72 5.00 17.17
C ASN A 45 8.31 4.89 17.73
N GLU A 46 8.19 4.40 18.97
CA GLU A 46 6.93 4.44 19.71
C GLU A 46 6.61 5.88 20.08
N TRP A 47 5.47 6.35 19.59
CA TRP A 47 4.93 7.64 19.98
C TRP A 47 4.04 7.40 21.20
N GLN A 48 4.59 7.69 22.38
CA GLN A 48 3.81 7.83 23.61
C GLN A 48 3.00 9.12 23.49
N PHE A 49 1.90 9.08 22.75
CA PHE A 49 0.86 10.09 22.91
C PHE A 49 0.38 9.94 24.35
N ALA A 50 0.39 11.02 25.14
CA ALA A 50 -0.06 11.02 26.52
C ALA A 50 -1.59 10.83 26.59
N VAL A 51 -2.06 9.65 26.17
CA VAL A 51 -3.47 9.27 26.10
C VAL A 51 -4.06 9.26 27.51
N SER A 52 -3.24 9.02 28.55
CA SER A 52 -3.66 9.14 29.95
C SER A 52 -4.07 10.57 30.31
N GLU A 53 -3.27 11.57 29.95
CA GLU A 53 -3.57 12.98 30.23
C GLU A 53 -4.75 13.47 29.39
N LEU A 54 -4.83 13.02 28.13
CA LEU A 54 -5.96 13.34 27.27
C LEU A 54 -7.28 12.74 27.80
N LYS A 55 -7.21 11.52 28.35
CA LYS A 55 -8.35 10.85 28.98
C LYS A 55 -8.74 11.53 30.29
N ALA A 56 -7.77 11.89 31.13
CA ALA A 56 -8.03 12.64 32.36
C ALA A 56 -8.66 14.01 32.07
N LEU A 57 -8.19 14.70 31.03
CA LEU A 57 -8.79 15.95 30.54
C LEU A 57 -10.21 15.73 30.02
N HIS A 58 -10.47 14.65 29.28
CA HIS A 58 -11.80 14.29 28.81
C HIS A 58 -12.78 14.03 29.95
N ASP A 59 -12.35 13.27 30.97
CA ASP A 59 -13.17 12.94 32.13
C ASP A 59 -13.46 14.22 32.95
N SER A 60 -12.47 15.10 33.11
CA SER A 60 -12.64 16.40 33.77
C SER A 60 -13.56 17.35 33.00
N ALA A 61 -13.46 17.38 31.67
CA ALA A 61 -14.31 18.22 30.83
C ALA A 61 -15.75 17.72 30.79
N SER A 62 -15.95 16.39 30.76
CA SER A 62 -17.29 15.78 30.76
C SER A 62 -18.08 16.03 32.05
N GLY A 63 -17.37 16.26 33.17
CA GLY A 63 -17.98 16.64 34.45
C GLY A 63 -18.27 18.15 34.60
N ALA A 64 -17.79 18.99 33.67
CA ALA A 64 -18.01 20.44 33.72
C ALA A 64 -19.39 20.81 33.12
N SER A 65 -19.97 21.93 33.57
CA SER A 65 -21.30 22.39 33.11
C SER A 65 -21.36 22.69 31.61
N ASP A 66 -20.23 23.06 31.02
CA ASP A 66 -20.01 23.32 29.60
C ASP A 66 -19.40 22.12 28.85
N GLY A 67 -19.20 20.99 29.53
CA GLY A 67 -18.63 19.77 28.95
C GLY A 67 -19.38 19.23 27.75
N SER A 68 -20.70 19.44 27.71
CA SER A 68 -21.55 19.08 26.57
C SER A 68 -21.29 19.93 25.31
N ALA A 69 -20.67 21.10 25.44
CA ALA A 69 -20.26 21.95 24.32
C ALA A 69 -18.90 21.53 23.74
N PHE A 70 -18.11 20.74 24.48
CA PHE A 70 -16.77 20.32 24.09
C PHE A 70 -16.74 18.81 23.81
N ASN A 71 -16.78 18.44 22.52
CA ASN A 71 -16.54 17.06 22.08
C ASN A 71 -15.03 16.73 22.16
N VAL A 72 -14.55 16.37 23.35
CA VAL A 72 -13.12 16.14 23.61
C VAL A 72 -12.59 14.81 23.01
N TRP A 73 -13.46 13.90 22.58
CA TRP A 73 -13.07 12.74 21.77
C TRP A 73 -14.21 12.40 20.81
N PRO A 74 -13.95 12.13 19.52
CA PRO A 74 -15.04 11.92 18.61
C PRO A 74 -15.51 10.47 18.72
N ALA A 75 -16.37 10.19 19.69
CA ALA A 75 -17.15 8.94 19.73
C ALA A 75 -17.95 8.71 18.43
N ALA A 76 -18.20 9.79 17.67
CA ALA A 76 -18.85 9.77 16.36
C ALA A 76 -17.90 9.60 15.15
N PHE A 77 -16.58 9.52 15.33
CA PHE A 77 -15.65 9.40 14.20
C PHE A 77 -15.47 7.95 13.78
N SER A 78 -16.03 7.61 12.61
CA SER A 78 -15.78 6.33 11.97
C SER A 78 -14.50 6.39 11.14
N TRP A 79 -13.47 5.68 11.61
CA TRP A 79 -12.21 5.51 10.87
C TRP A 79 -12.45 4.97 9.47
N ASP A 80 -13.40 4.05 9.30
CA ASP A 80 -13.73 3.47 7.98
C ASP A 80 -14.23 4.52 6.98
N SER A 81 -15.11 5.44 7.43
CA SER A 81 -15.62 6.52 6.60
C SER A 81 -14.53 7.52 6.26
N TYR A 82 -13.73 7.90 7.27
CA TYR A 82 -12.62 8.83 7.08
C TYR A 82 -11.58 8.30 6.09
N ILE A 83 -11.12 7.06 6.29
CA ILE A 83 -10.14 6.43 5.40
C ILE A 83 -10.74 6.26 3.99
N GLY A 84 -12.01 5.91 3.88
CA GLY A 84 -12.72 5.87 2.60
C GLY A 84 -12.69 7.22 1.86
N ALA A 85 -13.11 8.29 2.53
CA ALA A 85 -13.12 9.64 1.96
C ALA A 85 -11.71 10.15 1.62
N TYR A 86 -10.74 9.88 2.51
CA TYR A 86 -9.33 10.22 2.31
C TYR A 86 -8.74 9.54 1.07
N MET A 87 -8.96 8.24 0.92
CA MET A 87 -8.50 7.48 -0.25
C MET A 87 -9.14 7.95 -1.55
N MET A 88 -10.43 8.32 -1.51
CA MET A 88 -11.11 8.93 -2.65
C MET A 88 -10.52 10.30 -3.01
N GLY A 89 -10.19 11.11 -2.00
CA GLY A 89 -9.51 12.40 -2.18
C GLY A 89 -8.14 12.26 -2.84
N ILE A 90 -7.29 11.35 -2.36
CA ILE A 90 -5.99 11.04 -2.99
C ILE A 90 -6.18 10.68 -4.45
N ARG A 91 -7.13 9.79 -4.74
CA ARG A 91 -7.37 9.33 -6.11
C ARG A 91 -7.78 10.47 -7.03
N ARG A 92 -8.73 11.30 -6.60
CA ARG A 92 -9.26 12.38 -7.42
C ARG A 92 -8.27 13.51 -7.61
N PHE A 93 -7.58 13.94 -6.56
CA PHE A 93 -6.80 15.17 -6.58
C PHE A 93 -5.30 14.95 -6.80
N ILE A 94 -4.72 13.90 -6.20
CA ILE A 94 -3.28 13.60 -6.36
C ILE A 94 -3.05 12.77 -7.61
N LEU A 95 -3.85 11.73 -7.81
CA LEU A 95 -3.71 10.82 -8.94
C LEU A 95 -4.47 11.27 -10.20
N LYS A 96 -5.33 12.29 -10.08
CA LYS A 96 -6.16 12.82 -11.18
C LYS A 96 -6.96 11.74 -11.91
N ASP A 97 -7.42 10.73 -11.19
CA ASP A 97 -8.10 9.56 -11.74
C ASP A 97 -9.61 9.63 -11.44
N SER A 98 -10.45 9.34 -12.45
CA SER A 98 -11.91 9.45 -12.30
C SER A 98 -12.47 8.26 -11.50
N ALA A 99 -13.60 8.46 -10.81
CA ALA A 99 -14.24 7.39 -10.03
C ALA A 99 -14.67 6.19 -10.91
N GLU A 100 -14.97 6.45 -12.18
CA GLU A 100 -15.38 5.45 -13.18
C GLU A 100 -14.25 4.48 -13.57
N SER A 101 -12.99 4.80 -13.28
CA SER A 101 -11.86 3.91 -13.58
C SER A 101 -11.66 2.79 -12.54
N LEU A 102 -12.41 2.81 -11.42
CA LEU A 102 -12.41 1.77 -10.38
C LEU A 102 -12.65 0.35 -10.92
N PRO A 103 -13.75 0.07 -11.64
CA PRO A 103 -14.03 -1.26 -12.19
C PRO A 103 -12.98 -1.71 -13.22
N ALA A 104 -12.48 -0.78 -14.06
CA ALA A 104 -11.42 -1.06 -15.02
C ALA A 104 -10.10 -1.44 -14.33
N ALA A 105 -9.72 -0.71 -13.29
CA ALA A 105 -8.53 -1.00 -12.48
C ALA A 105 -8.63 -2.37 -11.80
N ARG A 106 -9.78 -2.71 -11.21
CA ARG A 106 -10.05 -4.03 -10.60
C ARG A 106 -9.94 -5.16 -11.62
N THR A 107 -10.48 -4.96 -12.82
CA THR A 107 -10.40 -5.93 -13.92
C THR A 107 -8.96 -6.15 -14.37
N LYS A 108 -8.20 -5.07 -14.54
CA LYS A 108 -6.78 -5.13 -14.89
C LYS A 108 -5.97 -5.87 -13.83
N LEU A 109 -6.21 -5.59 -12.55
CA LEU A 109 -5.55 -6.27 -11.44
C LEU A 109 -5.88 -7.77 -11.41
N ARG A 110 -7.15 -8.14 -11.63
CA ARG A 110 -7.59 -9.54 -11.70
C ARG A 110 -6.92 -10.29 -12.86
N ARG A 111 -6.82 -9.66 -14.03
CA ARG A 111 -6.10 -10.23 -15.19
C ARG A 111 -4.62 -10.46 -14.86
N LEU A 112 -3.96 -9.47 -14.26
CA LEU A 112 -2.55 -9.58 -13.88
C LEU A 112 -2.33 -10.70 -12.84
N TYR A 113 -3.26 -10.85 -11.89
CA TYR A 113 -3.23 -11.93 -10.90
C TYR A 113 -3.28 -13.32 -11.55
N TRP A 114 -4.22 -13.53 -12.47
CA TRP A 114 -4.31 -14.81 -13.19
C TRP A 114 -3.09 -15.09 -14.06
N VAL A 115 -2.59 -14.08 -14.79
CA VAL A 115 -1.34 -14.21 -15.55
C VAL A 115 -0.18 -14.61 -14.64
N HIS A 116 -0.04 -13.97 -13.48
CA HIS A 116 1.00 -14.31 -12.51
C HIS A 116 0.87 -15.75 -11.99
N LYS A 117 -0.35 -16.20 -11.67
CA LYS A 117 -0.62 -17.57 -11.21
C LYS A 117 -0.29 -18.61 -12.28
N LEU A 118 -0.64 -18.34 -13.54
CA LEU A 118 -0.28 -19.21 -14.66
C LEU A 118 1.24 -19.31 -14.85
N ILE A 119 1.96 -18.19 -14.75
CA ILE A 119 3.43 -18.18 -14.85
C ILE A 119 4.07 -18.97 -13.70
N GLN A 120 3.57 -18.83 -12.46
CA GLN A 120 4.03 -19.60 -11.31
C GLN A 120 3.83 -21.10 -11.53
N ALA A 121 2.64 -21.51 -11.98
CA ALA A 121 2.33 -22.90 -12.27
C ALA A 121 3.21 -23.47 -13.39
N ALA A 122 3.39 -22.72 -14.48
CA ALA A 122 4.25 -23.12 -15.59
C ALA A 122 5.72 -23.27 -15.17
N THR A 123 6.20 -22.36 -14.33
CA THR A 123 7.58 -22.41 -13.80
C THR A 123 7.76 -23.61 -12.87
N GLY A 124 6.81 -23.87 -11.98
CA GLY A 124 6.81 -25.05 -11.11
C GLY A 124 6.81 -26.36 -11.92
N TYR A 125 5.97 -26.44 -12.95
CA TYR A 125 5.93 -27.58 -13.88
C TYR A 125 7.26 -27.79 -14.60
N TYR A 126 7.88 -26.72 -15.11
CA TYR A 126 9.14 -26.80 -15.83
C TYR A 126 10.29 -27.26 -14.92
N ILE A 127 10.34 -26.77 -13.69
CA ILE A 127 11.32 -27.21 -12.68
C ILE A 127 11.10 -28.69 -12.36
N PHE A 128 9.86 -29.11 -12.11
CA PHE A 128 9.53 -30.51 -11.84
C PHE A 128 9.94 -31.43 -13.00
N ARG A 129 9.68 -31.02 -14.24
CA ARG A 129 10.11 -31.76 -15.45
C ARG A 129 11.64 -31.85 -15.55
N LEU A 130 12.37 -30.77 -15.26
CA LEU A 130 13.83 -30.76 -15.32
C LEU A 130 14.46 -31.65 -14.23
N VAL A 131 13.89 -31.66 -13.02
CA VAL A 131 14.36 -32.51 -11.92
C VAL A 131 14.05 -33.98 -12.20
N SER A 132 12.83 -34.31 -12.64
CA SER A 132 12.47 -35.68 -13.00
C SER A 132 13.25 -36.22 -14.20
N GLY A 133 13.63 -35.36 -15.16
CA GLY A 133 14.49 -35.73 -16.28
C GLY A 133 15.98 -35.87 -15.94
N ARG A 134 16.43 -35.40 -14.77
CA ARG A 134 17.80 -35.61 -14.25
C ARG A 134 17.92 -36.81 -13.31
N LEU A 135 16.79 -37.33 -12.81
CA LEU A 135 16.72 -38.52 -11.94
C LEU A 135 16.48 -39.83 -12.70
N ARG A 136 16.39 -39.77 -14.04
CA ARG A 136 16.46 -40.91 -14.95
C ARG A 136 17.79 -40.86 -15.70
#